data_AF-A0AAU3E3F4-F1
#
_entry.id   AF-A0AAU3E3F4-F1
#
_cell.length_a   1.000
_cell.length_b   1.000
_cell.length_c   1.000
_cell.angle_alpha   90.00
_cell.angle_beta   90.00
_cell.angle_gamma   90.00
#
_symmetry.space_group_name_H-M   'P 1'
#
loop_
_entity.id
_entity.type
_entity.pdbx_description
1 polymer ?
#
loop_
_entity_poly.entity_id
_entity_poly.type
_entity_poly.pdbx_seq_one_letter_code
_entity_poly.pdbx_strand_id
1 'polypeptide(L)'
;MELSLTYYREGSREGEEEAVRIMARRLLAQTITPRDLTEWAYKFISWDGTPLADELIALDNAYEYADAVHDGQPYTSTATADIDAEVIGEARRLVGNAAESS
;
A
#
# COMPACT_ATOMS: atom_id res chain seq x y z
N MET A 1 -10.15 8.01 -30.86
CA MET A 1 -9.15 7.54 -29.88
C MET A 1 -9.82 6.46 -29.08
N GLU A 2 -9.41 5.22 -29.32
CA GLU A 2 -9.98 4.03 -28.70
C GLU A 2 -9.36 3.89 -27.30
N LEU A 3 -10.17 3.99 -26.26
CA LEU A 3 -9.75 3.66 -24.90
C LEU A 3 -9.56 2.15 -24.86
N SER A 4 -8.32 1.69 -25.02
CA SER A 4 -7.94 0.33 -24.64
C SER A 4 -8.10 0.24 -23.12
N LEU A 5 -9.30 -0.09 -22.67
CA LEU A 5 -9.54 -0.57 -21.31
C LEU A 5 -8.79 -1.89 -21.21
N THR A 6 -7.54 -1.83 -20.76
CA THR A 6 -6.72 -3.01 -20.51
C THR A 6 -7.52 -3.92 -19.57
N TYR A 7 -7.99 -5.04 -20.12
CA TYR A 7 -8.78 -6.00 -19.35
C TYR A 7 -7.82 -6.84 -18.53
N TYR A 8 -7.70 -6.50 -17.25
CA TYR A 8 -7.04 -7.38 -16.28
C TYR A 8 -8.05 -8.43 -15.83
N ARG A 9 -7.70 -9.70 -15.95
CA ARG A 9 -8.52 -10.78 -15.39
C ARG A 9 -8.55 -10.59 -13.88
N GLU A 10 -9.71 -10.74 -13.26
CA GLU A 10 -9.86 -10.71 -11.81
C GLU A 10 -8.93 -11.75 -11.17
N GLY A 11 -8.14 -11.33 -10.17
CA GLY A 11 -7.10 -12.16 -9.55
C GLY A 11 -5.84 -12.39 -10.41
N SER A 12 -5.66 -11.66 -11.52
CA SER A 12 -4.38 -11.64 -12.22
C SER A 12 -3.39 -10.71 -11.53
N ARG A 13 -2.12 -11.07 -11.58
CA ARG A 13 -1.01 -10.31 -11.00
C ARG A 13 -0.99 -8.86 -11.49
N GLU A 14 -1.20 -8.63 -12.78
CA GLU A 14 -1.19 -7.28 -13.36
C GLU A 14 -2.39 -6.43 -12.90
N GLY A 15 -3.55 -7.08 -12.67
CA GLY A 15 -4.72 -6.41 -12.10
C GLY A 15 -4.51 -6.01 -10.65
N GLU A 16 -3.89 -6.88 -9.85
CA GLU A 16 -3.49 -6.57 -8.47
C GLU A 16 -2.44 -5.45 -8.44
N GLU A 17 -1.42 -5.50 -9.30
CA GLU A 17 -0.41 -4.43 -9.40
C GLU A 17 -1.02 -3.07 -9.73
N GLU A 18 -1.99 -3.03 -10.65
CA GLU A 18 -2.67 -1.77 -10.97
C GLU A 18 -3.59 -1.30 -9.84
N ALA A 19 -4.26 -2.23 -9.15
CA ALA A 19 -5.05 -1.90 -7.96
C ALA A 19 -4.18 -1.27 -6.86
N VAL A 20 -2.99 -1.82 -6.60
CA VAL A 20 -2.02 -1.26 -5.66
C VAL A 20 -1.62 0.17 -6.06
N ARG A 21 -1.32 0.40 -7.35
CA ARG A 21 -0.98 1.74 -7.84
C ARG A 21 -2.15 2.72 -7.72
N ILE A 22 -3.39 2.30 -7.96
CA ILE A 22 -4.59 3.15 -7.78
C ILE A 22 -4.72 3.57 -6.31
N MET A 23 -4.54 2.64 -5.38
CA MET A 23 -4.62 2.94 -3.95
C MET A 23 -3.47 3.84 -3.48
N ALA A 24 -2.25 3.63 -3.97
CA ALA A 24 -1.12 4.53 -3.74
C ALA A 24 -1.42 5.96 -4.23
N ARG A 25 -2.03 6.13 -5.42
CA ARG A 25 -2.44 7.45 -5.93
C ARG A 25 -3.49 8.11 -5.02
N ARG A 26 -4.43 7.33 -4.47
CA ARG A 26 -5.44 7.82 -3.51
C ARG A 26 -4.80 8.34 -2.22
N LEU A 27 -3.78 7.65 -1.71
CA LEU A 27 -3.01 8.12 -0.55
C LEU A 27 -2.29 9.43 -0.87
N LEU A 28 -1.59 9.52 -2.00
CA LEU A 28 -0.89 10.75 -2.39
C LEU A 28 -1.83 11.93 -2.66
N ALA A 29 -3.07 11.65 -3.05
CA ALA A 29 -4.14 12.63 -3.14
C ALA A 29 -4.82 12.95 -1.79
N GLN A 30 -4.36 12.34 -0.69
CA GLN A 30 -4.88 12.51 0.68
C GLN A 30 -6.36 12.13 0.81
N THR A 31 -6.83 11.19 -0.03
CA THR A 31 -8.21 10.69 0.01
C THR A 31 -8.39 9.46 0.90
N ILE A 32 -7.28 8.84 1.29
CA ILE A 32 -7.17 7.77 2.28
C ILE A 32 -5.92 8.02 3.14
N THR A 33 -5.87 7.45 4.34
CA THR A 33 -4.71 7.53 5.23
C THR A 33 -3.64 6.48 4.88
N PRO A 34 -2.39 6.62 5.39
CA PRO A 34 -1.37 5.59 5.27
C PRO A 34 -1.85 4.21 5.77
N ARG A 35 -2.50 4.17 6.93
CA ARG A 35 -3.04 2.93 7.51
C ARG A 35 -4.16 2.32 6.66
N ASP A 36 -5.03 3.14 6.06
CA ASP A 36 -6.05 2.63 5.14
C ASP A 36 -5.43 1.91 3.93
N LEU A 37 -4.28 2.40 3.43
CA LEU A 37 -3.58 1.76 2.32
C LEU A 37 -2.98 0.41 2.72
N THR A 38 -2.27 0.34 3.85
CA THR A 38 -1.62 -0.90 4.32
C THR A 38 -2.66 -1.96 4.68
N GLU A 39 -3.73 -1.58 5.38
CA GLU A 39 -4.81 -2.51 5.75
C GLU A 39 -5.54 -3.02 4.51
N TRP A 40 -5.76 -2.15 3.52
CA TRP A 40 -6.36 -2.58 2.26
C TRP A 40 -5.45 -3.57 1.53
N ALA A 41 -4.14 -3.30 1.46
CA ALA A 41 -3.19 -4.20 0.82
C ALA A 41 -3.19 -5.57 1.49
N TYR A 42 -3.12 -5.60 2.83
CA TYR A 42 -3.19 -6.83 3.62
C TYR A 42 -4.49 -7.63 3.38
N LYS A 43 -5.65 -6.95 3.31
CA LYS A 43 -6.96 -7.60 3.21
C LYS A 43 -7.28 -8.09 1.80
N PHE A 44 -6.80 -7.41 0.76
CA PHE A 44 -7.31 -7.59 -0.61
C PHE A 44 -6.26 -8.06 -1.63
N ILE A 45 -4.97 -7.99 -1.33
CA ILE A 45 -3.95 -8.57 -2.20
C ILE A 45 -3.73 -10.02 -1.79
N SER A 46 -3.76 -10.92 -2.79
CA SER A 46 -3.61 -12.34 -2.54
C SER A 46 -2.21 -12.69 -2.03
N TRP A 47 -2.10 -13.79 -1.28
CA TRP A 47 -0.82 -14.28 -0.74
C TRP A 47 0.15 -14.76 -1.84
N ASP A 48 -0.41 -15.25 -2.96
CA ASP A 48 0.31 -15.56 -4.21
C ASP A 48 0.45 -14.31 -5.11
N GLY A 49 0.07 -13.14 -4.61
CA GLY A 49 -0.10 -11.91 -5.37
C GLY A 49 1.21 -11.26 -5.80
N THR A 50 1.18 -9.94 -5.94
CA THR A 50 2.33 -9.21 -6.49
C THR A 50 3.39 -8.87 -5.43
N PRO A 51 4.69 -9.06 -5.74
CA PRO A 51 5.79 -8.52 -4.94
C PRO A 51 5.72 -7.00 -4.73
N LEU A 52 4.89 -6.33 -5.52
CA LEU A 52 4.65 -4.90 -5.44
C LEU A 52 3.90 -4.48 -4.16
N ALA A 53 3.21 -5.42 -3.48
CA ALA A 53 2.47 -5.16 -2.24
C ALA A 53 3.22 -5.59 -0.96
N ASP A 54 4.33 -6.34 -1.08
CA ASP A 54 5.05 -6.92 0.05
C ASP A 54 5.46 -5.87 1.10
N GLU A 55 5.96 -4.73 0.64
CA GLU A 55 6.38 -3.64 1.53
C GLU A 55 5.18 -3.02 2.28
N LEU A 56 4.04 -2.86 1.61
CA LEU A 56 2.82 -2.34 2.25
C LEU A 56 2.29 -3.32 3.31
N ILE A 57 2.39 -4.62 3.06
CA ILE A 57 2.01 -5.67 4.01
C ILE A 57 2.98 -5.70 5.20
N ALA A 58 4.28 -5.51 4.97
CA ALA A 58 5.28 -5.41 6.03
C ALA A 58 5.01 -4.18 6.93
N LEU A 59 4.65 -3.04 6.33
CA LEU A 59 4.29 -1.82 7.05
C LEU A 59 2.97 -1.97 7.83
N ASP A 60 2.01 -2.76 7.33
CA ASP A 60 0.80 -3.13 8.09
C ASP A 60 1.17 -3.86 9.39
N ASN A 61 2.05 -4.86 9.29
CA ASN A 61 2.56 -5.58 10.46
C ASN A 61 3.32 -4.65 11.42
N ALA A 62 3.99 -3.61 10.92
CA ALA A 62 4.66 -2.62 11.76
C ALA A 62 3.66 -1.78 12.57
N TYR A 63 2.51 -1.39 11.99
CA TYR A 63 1.41 -0.79 12.74
C TYR A 63 0.87 -1.75 13.80
N GLU A 64 0.59 -3.00 13.44
CA GLU A 64 0.07 -4.00 14.39
C GLU A 64 1.05 -4.26 15.53
N TYR A 65 2.36 -4.29 15.24
CA TYR A 65 3.39 -4.42 16.28
C TYR A 65 3.44 -3.19 17.19
N ALA A 66 3.43 -1.99 16.61
CA ALA A 66 3.38 -0.75 17.39
C ALA A 66 2.15 -0.75 18.33
N ASP A 67 0.98 -1.16 17.80
CA ASP A 67 -0.27 -1.27 18.55
C ASP A 67 -0.22 -2.37 19.64
N ALA A 68 0.33 -3.55 19.33
CA ALA A 68 0.37 -4.68 20.26
C ALA A 68 1.36 -4.47 21.42
N VAL A 69 2.48 -3.78 21.18
CA VAL A 69 3.47 -3.47 22.22
C VAL A 69 2.93 -2.44 23.25
N HIS A 70 1.79 -1.80 22.96
CA HIS A 70 1.14 -0.84 23.86
C HIS A 70 0.38 -1.44 25.05
N ASP A 71 0.35 -2.76 25.21
CA ASP A 71 -0.21 -3.44 26.38
C ASP A 71 0.72 -3.28 27.63
N GLY A 72 1.17 -2.04 27.91
CA GLY A 72 1.92 -1.70 29.14
C GLY A 72 2.78 -0.42 29.13
N GLN A 73 3.19 0.12 27.98
CA GLN A 73 3.95 1.39 27.90
C GLN A 73 3.62 2.18 26.62
N PRO A 74 3.54 3.53 26.67
CA PRO A 74 3.29 4.33 25.48
C PRO A 74 4.54 4.37 24.60
N TYR A 75 4.47 3.77 23.42
CA TYR A 75 5.29 4.19 22.29
C TYR A 75 4.88 5.63 21.92
N THR A 76 5.86 6.49 21.70
CA THR A 76 5.59 7.90 21.40
C THR A 76 4.96 8.02 20.02
N SER A 77 4.05 8.99 19.85
CA SER A 77 3.41 9.39 18.58
C SER A 77 4.36 9.54 17.38
N THR A 78 5.68 9.59 17.62
CA THR A 78 6.73 9.60 16.60
C THR A 78 6.80 8.31 15.79
N ALA A 79 6.55 7.14 16.39
CA ALA A 79 6.72 5.87 15.67
C ALA A 79 5.66 5.63 14.61
N THR A 80 4.39 5.90 14.93
CA THR A 80 3.31 5.87 13.94
C THR A 80 3.57 6.88 12.83
N ALA A 81 4.12 8.06 13.15
CA ALA A 81 4.47 9.06 12.16
C ALA A 81 5.67 8.64 11.28
N ASP A 82 6.61 7.88 11.82
CA ASP A 82 7.72 7.30 11.06
C ASP A 82 7.19 6.24 10.08
N ILE A 83 6.29 5.35 10.55
CA ILE A 83 5.62 4.36 9.67
C ILE A 83 4.80 5.08 8.59
N ASP A 84 4.03 6.12 8.95
CA ASP A 84 3.28 6.93 7.96
C ASP A 84 4.20 7.50 6.87
N ALA A 85 5.39 7.98 7.26
CA ALA A 85 6.36 8.53 6.31
C ALA A 85 6.93 7.46 5.37
N GLU A 86 7.19 6.26 5.88
CA GLU A 86 7.62 5.10 5.08
C GLU A 86 6.54 4.68 4.08
N VAL A 87 5.28 4.58 4.52
CA VAL A 87 4.13 4.27 3.63
C VAL A 87 3.98 5.32 2.52
N ILE A 88 4.16 6.60 2.83
CA ILE A 88 4.12 7.67 1.81
C ILE A 88 5.30 7.55 0.85
N GLY A 89 6.50 7.22 1.34
CA GLY A 89 7.68 6.96 0.51
C GLY A 89 7.43 5.81 -0.47
N GLU A 90 6.86 4.73 0.03
CA GLU A 90 6.53 3.55 -0.75
C GLU A 90 5.45 3.85 -1.81
N ALA A 91 4.39 4.58 -1.44
CA ALA A 91 3.36 5.02 -2.39
C ALA A 91 3.94 5.86 -3.54
N ARG A 92 4.94 6.72 -3.26
CA ARG A 92 5.64 7.47 -4.32
C ARG A 92 6.42 6.55 -5.25
N ARG A 93 7.11 5.54 -4.72
CA ARG A 93 7.83 4.53 -5.51
C ARG A 93 6.89 3.76 -6.43
N LEU A 94 5.76 3.29 -5.89
CA LEU A 94 4.75 2.53 -6.62
C LEU A 94 4.16 3.31 -7.80
N VAL A 95 3.90 4.61 -7.60
CA VAL A 95 3.41 5.49 -8.67
C VAL A 95 4.50 5.85 -9.68
N GLY A 96 5.74 6.04 -9.23
CA GLY A 96 6.89 6.32 -10.11
C GLY A 96 7.20 5.18 -11.09
N ASN A 97 7.17 3.93 -10.62
CA ASN A 97 7.44 2.75 -11.46
C ASN A 97 6.38 2.50 -12.54
N ALA A 98 5.15 3.01 -12.36
CA ALA A 98 4.09 2.89 -13.35
C ALA A 98 4.39 3.68 -14.63
N ALA A 99 5.12 4.80 -14.52
CA ALA A 99 5.45 5.67 -15.65
C ALA A 99 6.54 5.09 -16.57
N GLU A 100 7.37 4.16 -16.06
CA GLU A 100 8.45 3.51 -16.83
C GLU A 100 8.00 2.23 -17.55
N SER A 101 6.80 1.72 -17.23
CA SER A 101 6.25 0.46 -17.77
C SER A 101 5.18 0.67 -18.87
N SER A 102 5.00 1.90 -19.37
CA SER A 102 4.03 2.27 -20.42
C SER A 102 4.66 2.52 -21.78
#